data_AF-A0A9E6VQU8-F1
#
_entry.id   AF-A0A9E6VQU8-F1
#
_cell.length_a   1.000
_cell.length_b   1.000
_cell.length_c   1.000
_cell.angle_alpha   90.00
_cell.angle_beta   90.00
_cell.angle_gamma   90.00
#
_symmetry.space_group_name_H-M   'P 1'
#
loop_
_entity.id
_entity.type
_entity.pdbx_description
1 polymer ?
#
loop_
_entity_poly.entity_id
_entity_poly.type
_entity_poly.pdbx_seq_one_letter_code
_entity_poly.pdbx_strand_id
1 'polypeptide(L)'
;MIRTLQLCGLFLLLSFSGRISAQCIDSLAVQYGFACDPRFEPVCGCNGYTYRNDCFARNNGLLTWSQGICDYIDFDINPNPVQNDGQVIIDAIVRNPGMITIEIFDHYGRQFYVNTYYLVDRLRLNLDFRAYPNGLYCVIVRNTDGFRAKKIVRPEY
;
A
#
# COMPACT_ATOMS: atom_id res chain seq x y z
N MET A 1 -17.70 -9.83 -70.27
CA MET A 1 -16.61 -9.16 -69.52
C MET A 1 -17.13 -8.79 -68.14
N ILE A 2 -16.52 -9.39 -67.09
CA ILE A 2 -16.25 -8.86 -65.74
C ILE A 2 -17.46 -8.26 -64.98
N ARG A 3 -18.18 -9.05 -64.16
CA ARG A 3 -17.98 -9.27 -62.71
C ARG A 3 -17.77 -7.98 -61.89
N THR A 4 -18.85 -7.47 -61.28
CA THR A 4 -18.80 -6.57 -60.12
C THR A 4 -19.66 -7.12 -59.00
N LEU A 5 -19.23 -8.28 -58.48
CA LEU A 5 -19.65 -8.81 -57.19
C LEU A 5 -18.66 -8.28 -56.13
N GLN A 6 -19.19 -7.84 -54.97
CA GLN A 6 -18.45 -7.52 -53.74
C GLN A 6 -17.72 -6.17 -53.68
N LEU A 7 -18.43 -5.11 -53.26
CA LEU A 7 -17.81 -3.87 -52.76
C LEU A 7 -18.37 -3.40 -51.42
N CYS A 8 -19.11 -4.26 -50.70
CA CYS A 8 -19.62 -3.95 -49.35
C CYS A 8 -18.94 -4.76 -48.23
N GLY A 9 -18.01 -5.66 -48.55
CA GLY A 9 -17.38 -6.56 -47.56
C GLY A 9 -16.04 -6.10 -46.98
N LEU A 10 -15.41 -5.06 -47.53
CA LEU A 10 -14.01 -4.71 -47.22
C LEU A 10 -13.83 -3.49 -46.31
N PHE A 11 -14.89 -3.04 -45.63
CA PHE A 11 -14.82 -1.90 -44.69
C PHE A 11 -15.18 -2.27 -43.23
N LEU A 12 -15.26 -3.57 -42.91
CA LEU A 12 -15.56 -4.04 -41.55
C LEU A 12 -14.36 -4.68 -40.82
N LEU A 13 -13.15 -4.65 -41.40
CA LEU A 13 -11.95 -5.27 -40.79
C LEU A 13 -10.92 -4.26 -40.23
N LEU A 14 -11.16 -2.95 -40.29
CA LEU A 14 -10.14 -1.94 -39.95
C LEU A 14 -10.48 -1.07 -38.74
N SER A 15 -10.99 -1.65 -37.64
CA SER A 15 -10.99 -0.93 -36.34
C SER A 15 -11.26 -1.84 -35.15
N PHE A 16 -10.62 -3.02 -35.07
CA PHE A 16 -10.35 -3.59 -33.75
C PHE A 16 -8.99 -3.11 -33.27
N SER A 17 -8.93 -1.84 -32.85
CA SER A 17 -7.84 -1.35 -32.01
C SER A 17 -8.02 -1.98 -30.62
N GLY A 18 -7.75 -3.28 -30.51
CA GLY A 18 -7.59 -3.94 -29.22
C GLY A 18 -6.43 -3.26 -28.51
N ARG A 19 -6.72 -2.36 -27.57
CA ARG A 19 -5.70 -1.77 -26.71
C ARG A 19 -5.17 -2.91 -25.86
N ILE A 20 -4.03 -3.48 -26.23
CA ILE A 20 -3.24 -4.33 -25.33
C ILE A 20 -2.74 -3.41 -24.22
N SER A 21 -3.53 -3.29 -23.16
CA SER A 21 -3.02 -2.76 -21.90
C SER A 21 -1.95 -3.75 -21.44
N ALA A 22 -0.71 -3.29 -21.26
CA ALA A 22 0.30 -4.08 -20.58
C ALA A 22 -0.30 -4.51 -19.24
N GLN A 23 -0.50 -5.82 -19.07
CA GLN A 23 -1.05 -6.37 -17.84
C GLN A 23 -0.11 -5.99 -16.69
N CYS A 24 -0.66 -5.41 -15.62
CA CYS A 24 0.14 -4.97 -14.46
C CYS A 24 0.34 -6.10 -13.44
N ILE A 25 -0.69 -6.94 -13.27
CA ILE A 25 -0.71 -8.03 -12.28
C ILE A 25 -0.93 -9.35 -13.01
N ASP A 26 -0.03 -10.31 -12.80
CA ASP A 26 -0.25 -11.72 -13.12
C ASP A 26 -0.85 -12.43 -11.89
N SER A 27 -2.14 -12.76 -11.97
CA SER A 27 -2.84 -13.45 -10.88
C SER A 27 -2.29 -14.86 -10.61
N LEU A 28 -1.64 -15.48 -11.60
CA LEU A 28 -1.03 -16.81 -11.43
C LEU A 28 0.32 -16.74 -10.70
N ALA A 29 0.92 -15.54 -10.59
CA ALA A 29 2.18 -15.31 -9.90
C ALA A 29 2.00 -14.96 -8.40
N VAL A 30 0.76 -14.88 -7.89
CA VAL A 30 0.49 -14.56 -6.48
C VAL A 30 0.94 -15.72 -5.58
N GLN A 31 1.74 -15.40 -4.56
CA GLN A 31 2.28 -16.37 -3.59
C GLN A 31 1.89 -16.00 -2.17
N TYR A 32 0.91 -16.70 -1.62
CA TYR A 32 0.48 -16.53 -0.23
C TYR A 32 1.46 -17.19 0.74
N GLY A 33 1.79 -16.50 1.84
CA GLY A 33 2.64 -17.06 2.90
C GLY A 33 4.14 -17.10 2.58
N PHE A 34 4.58 -16.54 1.45
CA PHE A 34 6.00 -16.40 1.15
C PHE A 34 6.69 -15.45 2.15
N ALA A 35 7.83 -15.87 2.68
CA ALA A 35 8.59 -15.09 3.65
C ALA A 35 9.39 -13.98 2.93
N CYS A 36 9.01 -12.72 3.18
CA CYS A 36 9.77 -11.55 2.76
C CYS A 36 10.51 -10.91 3.93
N ASP A 37 11.58 -10.20 3.64
CA ASP A 37 12.23 -9.30 4.60
C ASP A 37 11.19 -8.26 5.11
N PRO A 38 11.04 -8.07 6.43
CA PRO A 38 10.05 -7.16 6.99
C PRO A 38 10.45 -5.68 6.92
N ARG A 39 11.64 -5.33 6.40
CA ARG A 39 12.07 -3.93 6.24
C ARG A 39 11.12 -3.14 5.34
N PHE A 40 10.83 -1.91 5.76
CA PHE A 40 10.06 -0.96 4.98
C PHE A 40 10.97 -0.16 4.03
N GLU A 41 11.07 -0.68 2.81
CA GLU A 41 11.78 -0.14 1.65
C GLU A 41 10.77 -0.04 0.50
N PRO A 42 9.82 0.90 0.57
CA PRO A 42 8.60 0.80 -0.22
C PRO A 42 8.83 0.91 -1.71
N VAL A 43 7.97 0.22 -2.46
CA VAL A 43 7.87 0.34 -3.91
C VAL A 43 6.45 0.67 -4.31
N CYS A 44 6.30 1.48 -5.35
CA CYS A 44 5.02 1.84 -5.91
C CYS A 44 4.69 0.88 -7.05
N GLY A 45 3.67 0.05 -6.82
CA GLY A 45 3.20 -0.89 -7.82
C GLY A 45 2.55 -0.21 -9.02
N CYS A 46 2.59 -0.87 -10.18
CA CYS A 46 1.84 -0.42 -11.37
C CYS A 46 0.32 -0.32 -11.16
N ASN A 47 -0.20 -0.90 -10.07
CA ASN A 47 -1.59 -0.83 -9.66
C ASN A 47 -1.90 0.38 -8.76
N GLY A 48 -0.92 1.25 -8.50
CA GLY A 48 -1.07 2.43 -7.67
C GLY A 48 -1.04 2.17 -6.16
N TYR A 49 -0.74 0.93 -5.74
CA TYR A 49 -0.58 0.58 -4.33
C TYR A 49 0.89 0.53 -3.93
N THR A 50 1.21 1.12 -2.77
CA THR A 50 2.53 0.98 -2.15
C THR A 50 2.65 -0.40 -1.51
N TYR A 51 3.71 -1.11 -1.86
CA TYR A 51 4.11 -2.36 -1.21
C TYR A 51 5.28 -2.09 -0.28
N ARG A 52 5.37 -2.87 0.82
CA ARG A 52 6.40 -2.71 1.85
C ARG A 52 7.83 -2.77 1.29
N ASN A 53 8.04 -3.65 0.30
CA ASN A 53 9.25 -3.74 -0.52
C ASN A 53 8.97 -4.53 -1.81
N ASP A 54 10.00 -4.72 -2.63
CA ASP A 54 9.94 -5.41 -3.92
C ASP A 54 9.51 -6.88 -3.78
N CYS A 55 9.92 -7.57 -2.72
CA CYS A 55 9.49 -8.95 -2.43
C CYS A 55 7.97 -9.01 -2.24
N PHE A 56 7.40 -8.10 -1.44
CA PHE A 56 5.94 -8.04 -1.26
C PHE A 56 5.20 -7.68 -2.55
N ALA A 57 5.74 -6.79 -3.39
CA ALA A 57 5.13 -6.47 -4.69
C ALA A 57 5.10 -7.70 -5.61
N ARG A 58 6.24 -8.39 -5.76
CA ARG A 58 6.36 -9.60 -6.58
C ARG A 58 5.40 -10.70 -6.14
N ASN A 59 5.30 -10.94 -4.83
CA ASN A 59 4.43 -12.00 -4.30
C ASN A 59 2.94 -11.66 -4.39
N ASN A 60 2.59 -10.40 -4.64
CA ASN A 60 1.24 -9.98 -5.02
C ASN A 60 1.02 -10.03 -6.55
N GLY A 61 1.93 -10.64 -7.30
CA GLY A 61 1.80 -10.87 -8.74
C GLY A 61 2.11 -9.62 -9.59
N LEU A 62 2.69 -8.56 -9.03
CA LEU A 62 3.02 -7.38 -9.82
C LEU A 62 4.14 -7.70 -10.81
N LEU A 63 4.05 -7.13 -12.00
CA LEU A 63 5.06 -7.26 -13.05
C LEU A 63 6.02 -6.07 -13.10
N THR A 64 5.58 -4.88 -12.66
CA THR A 64 6.39 -3.67 -12.62
C THR A 64 6.08 -2.80 -11.40
N TRP A 65 7.10 -2.10 -10.90
CA TRP A 65 7.01 -1.12 -9.82
C TRP A 65 8.17 -0.13 -9.89
N SER A 66 8.00 1.04 -9.27
CA SER A 66 9.07 2.03 -9.07
C SER A 66 9.49 2.10 -7.61
N GLN A 67 10.67 2.64 -7.33
CA GLN A 67 11.12 2.89 -5.95
C GLN A 67 10.28 3.99 -5.28
N GLY A 68 10.05 3.84 -3.98
CA GLY A 68 9.30 4.80 -3.16
C GLY A 68 7.79 4.52 -3.10
N ILE A 69 7.08 5.34 -2.34
CA ILE A 69 5.63 5.26 -2.13
C ILE A 69 4.84 5.76 -3.34
N CYS A 70 3.59 5.32 -3.53
CA CYS A 70 2.76 5.74 -4.67
C CYS A 70 2.13 7.13 -4.52
N ASP A 71 1.85 7.56 -3.29
CA ASP A 71 1.10 8.78 -2.99
C ASP A 71 1.91 9.74 -2.11
N TYR A 72 1.32 10.81 -1.63
CA TYR A 72 1.99 11.83 -0.81
C TYR A 72 2.49 11.31 0.53
N ILE A 73 1.82 10.31 1.10
CA ILE A 73 2.16 9.72 2.39
C ILE A 73 1.85 8.22 2.39
N ASP A 74 2.74 7.43 2.97
CA ASP A 74 2.50 6.03 3.34
C ASP A 74 3.31 5.69 4.58
N PHE A 75 2.97 4.58 5.23
CA PHE A 75 3.67 4.16 6.42
C PHE A 75 3.55 2.66 6.63
N ASP A 76 4.47 2.07 7.36
CA ASP A 76 4.42 0.67 7.75
C ASP A 76 4.33 0.52 9.26
N ILE A 77 3.76 -0.61 9.68
CA ILE A 77 3.65 -1.02 11.06
C ILE A 77 4.31 -2.39 11.20
N ASN A 78 5.31 -2.50 12.06
CA ASN A 78 6.00 -3.75 12.31
C ASN A 78 6.51 -3.85 13.76
N PRO A 79 6.33 -4.98 14.46
CA PRO A 79 5.54 -6.15 14.07
C PRO A 79 4.02 -5.88 14.10
N ASN A 80 3.28 -6.65 13.30
CA ASN A 80 1.81 -6.68 13.33
C ASN A 80 1.35 -8.11 12.95
N PRO A 81 0.83 -8.93 13.88
CA PRO A 81 0.37 -8.57 15.22
C PRO A 81 1.48 -8.12 16.17
N VAL A 82 1.11 -7.30 17.17
CA VAL A 82 2.01 -6.84 18.23
C VAL A 82 2.45 -8.05 19.06
N GLN A 83 3.74 -8.15 19.37
CA GLN A 83 4.31 -9.25 20.14
C GLN A 83 4.24 -9.01 21.66
N ASN A 84 4.68 -9.98 22.46
CA ASN A 84 4.65 -9.92 23.93
C ASN A 84 5.41 -8.72 24.53
N ASP A 85 6.47 -8.27 23.86
CA ASP A 85 7.24 -7.09 24.29
C ASP A 85 6.47 -5.76 24.13
N GLY A 86 5.34 -5.79 23.42
CA GLY A 86 4.49 -4.64 23.12
C GLY A 86 5.13 -3.62 22.18
N GLN A 87 6.33 -3.86 21.67
CA GLN A 87 7.04 -2.87 20.86
C GLN A 87 6.49 -2.87 19.44
N VAL A 88 6.12 -1.68 18.95
CA VAL A 88 5.65 -1.46 17.58
C VAL A 88 6.41 -0.30 16.98
N ILE A 89 6.87 -0.47 15.75
CA ILE A 89 7.48 0.59 14.96
C ILE A 89 6.46 1.06 13.93
N ILE A 90 6.20 2.37 13.93
CA ILE A 90 5.53 3.08 12.85
C ILE A 90 6.62 3.78 12.02
N ASP A 91 6.84 3.33 10.79
CA ASP A 91 7.81 3.92 9.85
C ASP A 91 7.03 4.64 8.73
N ALA A 92 6.95 5.97 8.80
CA ALA A 92 6.17 6.81 7.88
C ALA A 92 7.08 7.57 6.92
N ILE A 93 6.67 7.70 5.67
CA ILE A 93 7.38 8.43 4.61
C ILE A 93 6.43 9.44 3.96
N VAL A 94 6.95 10.64 3.69
CA VAL A 94 6.24 11.69 2.95
C VAL A 94 7.00 12.04 1.67
N ARG A 95 6.27 12.45 0.62
CA ARG A 95 6.89 13.00 -0.60
C ARG A 95 7.27 14.47 -0.44
N ASN A 96 6.43 15.23 0.26
CA ASN A 96 6.62 16.65 0.49
C ASN A 96 6.85 16.90 1.97
N PRO A 97 7.89 17.66 2.35
CA PRO A 97 8.10 18.06 3.73
C PRO A 97 6.88 18.80 4.30
N GLY A 98 6.51 18.50 5.53
CA GLY A 98 5.34 19.11 6.16
C GLY A 98 4.96 18.49 7.48
N MET A 99 3.90 19.06 8.08
CA MET A 99 3.33 18.53 9.31
C MET A 99 2.49 17.29 9.01
N ILE A 100 2.74 16.21 9.74
CA ILE A 100 1.90 15.03 9.76
C ILE A 100 1.30 14.85 11.16
N THR A 101 0.10 14.28 11.23
CA THR A 101 -0.52 13.84 12.47
C THR A 101 -0.66 12.33 12.45
N ILE A 102 -0.23 11.68 13.52
CA ILE A 102 -0.43 10.24 13.76
C ILE A 102 -1.47 10.10 14.86
N GLU A 103 -2.52 9.35 14.58
CA GLU A 103 -3.56 9.01 15.55
C GLU A 103 -3.76 7.50 15.63
N ILE A 104 -4.11 7.01 16.82
CA ILE A 104 -4.47 5.62 17.04
C ILE A 104 -5.81 5.58 17.73
N PHE A 105 -6.77 4.93 17.09
CA PHE A 105 -8.10 4.67 17.62
C PHE A 105 -8.25 3.18 17.87
N ASP A 106 -8.99 2.79 18.90
CA ASP A 106 -9.49 1.42 18.99
C ASP A 106 -10.70 1.20 18.05
N HIS A 107 -11.21 -0.02 17.98
CA HIS A 107 -12.36 -0.35 17.14
C HIS A 107 -13.69 0.26 17.61
N TYR A 108 -13.73 0.83 18.82
CA TYR A 108 -14.87 1.62 19.30
C TYR A 108 -14.75 3.11 18.93
N GLY A 109 -13.66 3.52 18.29
CA GLY A 109 -13.39 4.91 17.93
C GLY A 109 -12.82 5.76 19.07
N ARG A 110 -12.40 5.14 20.19
CA ARG A 110 -11.72 5.87 21.27
C ARG A 110 -10.29 6.15 20.84
N GLN A 111 -9.84 7.41 21.01
CA GLN A 111 -8.50 7.84 20.64
C GLN A 111 -7.52 7.53 21.78
N PHE A 112 -6.54 6.68 21.52
CA PHE A 112 -5.48 6.31 22.46
C PHE A 112 -4.20 7.10 22.25
N TYR A 113 -3.98 7.59 21.03
CA TYR A 113 -2.79 8.32 20.66
C TYR A 113 -3.11 9.43 19.68
N VAL A 114 -2.49 10.59 19.86
CA VAL A 114 -2.42 11.66 18.87
C VAL A 114 -1.14 12.43 19.09
N ASN A 115 -0.35 12.63 18.04
CA ASN A 115 0.79 13.54 18.03
C ASN A 115 1.01 14.09 16.62
N THR A 116 1.62 15.27 16.55
CA THR A 116 1.97 15.93 15.29
C THR A 116 3.48 16.08 15.18
N TYR A 117 4.01 15.81 14.00
CA TYR A 117 5.44 15.81 13.71
C TYR A 117 5.71 16.60 12.42
N TYR A 118 6.82 17.35 12.40
CA TYR A 118 7.34 17.90 11.14
C TYR A 118 8.26 16.88 10.49
N LEU A 119 7.91 16.43 9.29
CA LEU A 119 8.69 15.45 8.51
C LEU A 119 9.30 16.11 7.29
N VAL A 120 10.53 15.73 7.00
CA VAL A 120 11.19 16.07 5.73
C VAL A 120 11.08 14.90 4.75
N ASP A 121 11.38 13.69 5.21
CA ASP A 121 11.40 12.48 4.38
C ASP A 121 10.76 11.27 5.08
N ARG A 122 11.23 10.95 6.29
CA ARG A 122 10.88 9.72 7.02
C ARG A 122 10.78 10.00 8.52
N LEU A 123 9.84 9.34 9.18
CA LEU A 123 9.74 9.25 10.63
C LEU A 123 9.73 7.79 11.05
N ARG A 124 10.55 7.46 12.05
CA ARG A 124 10.50 6.15 12.72
C ARG A 124 10.12 6.35 14.17
N LEU A 125 8.89 5.95 14.52
CA LEU A 125 8.31 6.09 15.85
C LEU A 125 8.20 4.72 16.52
N ASN A 126 8.78 4.58 17.70
CA ASN A 126 8.64 3.39 18.54
C ASN A 126 7.53 3.63 19.57
N LEU A 127 6.55 2.73 19.62
CA LEU A 127 5.43 2.76 20.55
C LEU A 127 5.42 1.50 21.41
N ASP A 128 5.00 1.68 22.66
CA ASP A 128 4.81 0.59 23.61
C ASP A 128 3.32 0.31 23.81
N PHE A 129 2.86 -0.82 23.27
CA PHE A 129 1.50 -1.31 23.35
C PHE A 129 1.21 -2.13 24.61
N ARG A 130 2.14 -2.24 25.58
CA ARG A 130 1.87 -2.96 26.84
C ARG A 130 0.75 -2.32 27.66
N ALA A 131 0.58 -1.00 27.55
CA ALA A 131 -0.50 -0.27 28.21
C ALA A 131 -1.82 -0.28 27.44
N TYR A 132 -1.85 -0.85 26.23
CA TYR A 132 -3.02 -0.89 25.36
C TYR A 132 -3.75 -2.21 25.61
N PRO A 133 -5.08 -2.19 25.84
CA PRO A 133 -5.88 -3.39 25.90
C PRO A 133 -5.73 -4.27 24.65
N ASN A 134 -6.06 -5.55 24.79
CA ASN A 134 -6.12 -6.44 23.64
C ASN A 134 -7.26 -5.99 22.72
N GLY A 135 -7.03 -6.00 21.41
CA GLY A 135 -8.01 -5.53 20.44
C GLY A 135 -7.45 -5.13 19.08
N LEU A 136 -8.35 -4.56 18.27
CA LEU A 136 -8.04 -4.01 16.96
C LEU A 136 -7.91 -2.49 17.08
N TYR A 137 -6.82 -1.95 16.54
CA TYR A 137 -6.58 -0.52 16.48
C TYR A 137 -6.46 -0.05 15.04
N CYS A 138 -6.93 1.16 14.76
CA CYS A 138 -6.74 1.87 13.50
C CYS A 138 -5.71 2.97 13.72
N VAL A 139 -4.60 2.90 13.00
CA VAL A 139 -3.60 3.97 12.92
C VAL A 139 -3.92 4.81 11.70
N ILE A 140 -4.08 6.11 11.89
CA ILE A 140 -4.26 7.08 10.82
C ILE A 140 -3.04 7.98 10.80
N VAL A 141 -2.39 8.10 9.64
CA VAL A 141 -1.35 9.08 9.39
C VAL A 141 -1.85 10.04 8.32
N ARG A 142 -1.93 11.33 8.65
CA ARG A 142 -2.50 12.35 7.76
C ARG A 142 -1.61 13.59 7.66
N ASN A 143 -1.69 14.28 6.53
CA ASN A 143 -1.12 15.60 6.31
C ASN A 143 -2.13 16.46 5.51
N THR A 144 -1.70 17.61 5.00
CA THR A 144 -2.55 18.48 4.17
C THR A 144 -2.91 17.87 2.80
N ASP A 145 -2.10 16.93 2.32
CA ASP A 145 -2.24 16.33 0.99
C ASP A 145 -3.13 15.07 1.01
N GLY A 146 -3.33 14.45 2.19
CA GLY A 146 -4.20 13.29 2.35
C GLY A 146 -3.95 12.51 3.63
N PHE A 147 -4.43 11.27 3.65
CA PHE A 147 -4.21 10.35 4.77
C PHE A 147 -4.04 8.91 4.31
N ARG A 148 -3.52 8.10 5.23
CA ARG A 148 -3.47 6.64 5.15
C ARG A 148 -3.91 6.04 6.47
N ALA A 149 -4.57 4.89 6.38
CA ALA A 149 -5.00 4.13 7.55
C ALA A 149 -4.51 2.69 7.46
N LYS A 150 -3.97 2.16 8.56
CA LYS A 150 -3.55 0.75 8.70
C LYS A 150 -3.96 0.22 10.06
N LYS A 151 -4.24 -1.07 10.13
CA LYS A 151 -4.71 -1.73 11.36
C LYS A 151 -3.55 -2.31 12.17
N ILE A 152 -3.66 -2.31 13.49
CA ILE A 152 -2.82 -3.07 14.42
C ILE A 152 -3.68 -4.11 15.10
N VAL A 153 -3.18 -5.35 15.16
CA VAL A 153 -3.77 -6.41 15.98
C VAL A 153 -2.93 -6.56 17.24
N ARG A 154 -3.54 -6.28 18.41
CA ARG A 154 -2.97 -6.58 19.73
C ARG A 154 -3.67 -7.82 20.28
N PRO A 155 -3.11 -9.02 20.07
CA PRO A 155 -3.74 -10.26 20.52
C PRO A 155 -3.60 -10.42 22.04
N GLU A 156 -4.42 -11.32 22.59
CA GLU A 156 -4.30 -11.82 23.94
C GLU A 156 -3.25 -12.94 23.95
N TYR A 157 -2.26 -12.83 24.83
CA TYR A 157 -1.22 -13.83 25.05
C TYR A 157 -1.20 -14.26 26.52
#